data_AF-A0A3D3A2J2-F1
#
_entry.id   AF-A0A3D3A2J2-F1
#
_cell.length_a   1.000
_cell.length_b   1.000
_cell.length_c   1.000
_cell.angle_alpha   90.00
_cell.angle_beta   90.00
_cell.angle_gamma   90.00
#
_symmetry.space_group_name_H-M   'P 1'
#
loop_
_entity.id
_entity.type
_entity.pdbx_description
1 polymer ?
#
loop_
_entity_poly.entity_id
_entity_poly.type
_entity_poly.pdbx_seq_one_letter_code
_entity_poly.pdbx_strand_id
1 'polypeptide(L)'
;AFDQRGGGASAAARAGAIGVLVRSLTHALDTLPHTGSLRYKADIPRIPAAAISTVDASALSQASKTVTSPLTVRMRMNCVDLGTAEQGNVIGEWRGSERPDEIITLGGHLDSWDIGEGAHDDGSGVVHTLEALRALKAVGYTPRRTMRFVLFINEENGNRGGKKYAQVAAEEHLAGLRHVAAMESDAGGFVPRGVRMDALDSGVEMVRSWASTLEPYNLHYFGRGGSGVDIGPLKELEPRPLLMGLVPDGQRYFDLHHSSQDVWENVHKRELELGAATCASMLLMLDRNLPAD
;
A
#
# COMPACT_ATOMS: atom_id res chain seq x y z
N ALA A 1 3.05 7.35 16.37
CA ALA A 1 3.02 5.94 16.81
C ALA A 1 3.51 4.96 15.73
N PHE A 2 3.54 5.34 14.44
CA PHE A 2 4.10 4.49 13.36
C PHE A 2 5.51 3.95 13.67
N ASP A 3 6.45 4.82 14.08
CA ASP A 3 7.81 4.41 14.48
C ASP A 3 7.82 3.47 15.68
N GLN A 4 6.83 3.59 16.58
CA GLN A 4 6.68 2.74 17.76
C GLN A 4 6.21 1.33 17.37
N ARG A 5 5.31 1.20 16.38
CA ARG A 5 4.90 -0.11 15.83
C ARG A 5 6.09 -0.81 15.16
N GLY A 6 6.76 -0.13 14.24
CA GLY A 6 7.82 -0.73 13.42
C GLY A 6 9.14 -0.99 14.17
N GLY A 7 9.56 -0.06 15.04
CA GLY A 7 10.87 -0.12 15.71
C GLY A 7 10.84 -0.06 17.23
N GLY A 8 9.67 0.12 17.85
CA GLY A 8 9.53 0.34 19.28
C GLY A 8 10.02 -0.82 20.13
N ALA A 9 9.80 -2.07 19.70
CA ALA A 9 10.31 -3.23 20.46
C ALA A 9 11.84 -3.27 20.48
N SER A 10 12.51 -2.91 19.39
CA SER A 10 13.98 -2.79 19.34
C SER A 10 14.48 -1.69 20.29
N ALA A 11 13.78 -0.55 20.34
CA ALA A 11 14.14 0.55 21.23
C ALA A 11 13.93 0.18 22.71
N ALA A 12 12.81 -0.46 23.05
CA ALA A 12 12.49 -0.90 24.40
C ALA A 12 13.44 -1.98 24.90
N ALA A 13 13.76 -2.98 24.06
CA ALA A 13 14.72 -4.03 24.41
C ALA A 13 16.12 -3.47 24.68
N ARG A 14 16.56 -2.47 23.91
CA ARG A 14 17.84 -1.76 24.15
C ARG A 14 17.86 -1.07 25.52
N ALA A 15 16.70 -0.62 26.01
CA ALA A 15 16.56 -0.01 27.32
C ALA A 15 16.37 -1.04 28.46
N GLY A 16 16.43 -2.34 28.17
CA GLY A 16 16.29 -3.41 29.16
C GLY A 16 14.84 -3.83 29.45
N ALA A 17 13.87 -3.40 28.63
CA ALA A 17 12.50 -3.88 28.76
C ALA A 17 12.41 -5.38 28.42
N ILE A 18 11.49 -6.09 29.08
CA ILE A 18 11.21 -7.51 28.83
C ILE A 18 9.97 -7.74 27.96
N GLY A 19 9.28 -6.67 27.57
CA GLY A 19 8.10 -6.68 26.71
C GLY A 19 7.64 -5.25 26.40
N VAL A 20 6.80 -5.09 25.38
CA VAL A 20 6.26 -3.79 24.97
C VAL A 20 4.78 -3.89 24.60
N LEU A 21 4.00 -2.91 25.05
CA LEU A 21 2.64 -2.66 24.56
C LEU A 21 2.66 -1.35 23.75
N VAL A 22 2.09 -1.39 22.56
CA VAL A 22 2.01 -0.25 21.65
C VAL A 22 0.56 0.18 21.51
N ARG A 23 0.27 1.48 21.68
CA ARG A 23 -1.05 2.02 21.36
C ARG A 23 -1.30 1.85 19.86
N SER A 24 -2.44 1.28 19.52
CA SER A 24 -2.87 1.08 18.13
C SER A 24 -2.83 2.36 17.30
N LEU A 25 -2.53 2.20 16.00
CA LEU A 25 -2.43 3.27 15.02
C LEU A 25 -3.80 3.66 14.47
N THR A 26 -4.66 4.16 15.35
CA THR A 26 -5.97 4.67 14.98
C THR A 26 -6.27 5.99 15.68
N HIS A 27 -7.12 6.78 15.01
CA HIS A 27 -7.73 7.99 15.57
C HIS A 27 -8.99 7.65 16.38
N ALA A 28 -9.62 6.51 16.12
CA ALA A 28 -10.77 6.03 16.85
C ALA A 28 -10.47 5.77 18.33
N LEU A 29 -11.48 6.03 19.16
CA LEU A 29 -11.53 5.62 20.56
C LEU A 29 -12.33 4.34 20.65
N ASP A 30 -11.64 3.21 20.50
CA ASP A 30 -12.23 1.89 20.44
C ASP A 30 -11.46 0.88 21.29
N THR A 31 -11.98 -0.34 21.29
CA THR A 31 -11.41 -1.50 21.99
C THR A 31 -10.72 -2.47 21.03
N LEU A 32 -10.31 -2.02 19.85
CA LEU A 32 -9.72 -2.87 18.82
C LEU A 32 -8.20 -2.68 18.77
N PRO A 33 -7.40 -3.74 18.90
CA PRO A 33 -5.97 -3.67 18.64
C PRO A 33 -5.71 -3.68 17.13
N HIS A 34 -4.79 -2.82 16.68
CA HIS A 34 -4.34 -2.79 15.29
C HIS A 34 -2.98 -3.48 15.17
N THR A 35 -2.90 -4.56 14.41
CA THR A 35 -1.65 -5.29 14.17
C THR A 35 -0.72 -4.52 13.21
N GLY A 36 0.38 -5.14 12.80
CA GLY A 36 1.27 -4.61 11.78
C GLY A 36 2.71 -5.05 11.92
N SER A 37 3.47 -4.78 10.87
CA SER A 37 4.87 -5.16 10.77
C SER A 37 5.71 -4.59 11.91
N LEU A 38 6.53 -5.46 12.50
CA LEU A 38 7.52 -5.16 13.52
C LEU A 38 8.89 -5.65 13.04
N ARG A 39 9.93 -4.83 13.23
CA ARG A 39 11.31 -5.19 12.85
C ARG A 39 12.25 -5.13 14.05
N TYR A 40 12.90 -6.24 14.34
CA TYR A 40 14.04 -6.28 15.26
C TYR A 40 15.33 -5.94 14.53
N LYS A 41 16.16 -5.10 15.15
CA LYS A 41 17.56 -4.96 14.74
C LYS A 41 18.32 -6.24 15.08
N ALA A 42 19.28 -6.62 14.23
CA ALA A 42 20.01 -7.89 14.35
C ALA A 42 20.76 -8.06 15.67
N ASP A 43 21.15 -6.96 16.31
CA ASP A 43 21.95 -6.89 17.54
C ASP A 43 21.12 -6.78 18.83
N ILE A 44 19.79 -6.89 18.75
CA ILE A 44 18.89 -6.63 19.88
C ILE A 44 18.09 -7.89 20.27
N PRO A 45 18.00 -8.24 21.58
CA PRO A 45 17.15 -9.31 22.04
C PRO A 45 15.69 -9.12 21.61
N ARG A 46 15.07 -10.18 21.08
CA ARG A 46 13.65 -10.16 20.76
C ARG A 46 12.83 -10.27 22.04
N ILE A 47 11.95 -9.31 22.28
CA ILE A 47 11.05 -9.27 23.45
C ILE A 47 9.59 -9.28 22.98
N PRO A 48 8.63 -9.89 23.69
CA PRO A 48 7.22 -9.86 23.30
C PRO A 48 6.71 -8.43 23.05
N ALA A 49 5.99 -8.25 21.95
CA ALA A 49 5.44 -6.96 21.54
C ALA A 49 3.99 -7.14 21.09
N ALA A 50 3.07 -6.36 21.67
CA ALA A 50 1.66 -6.41 21.29
C ALA A 50 1.08 -5.01 21.10
N ALA A 51 0.17 -4.87 20.15
CA ALA A 51 -0.69 -3.70 20.08
C ALA A 51 -1.85 -3.84 21.09
N ILE A 52 -2.26 -2.72 21.67
CA ILE A 52 -3.47 -2.63 22.49
C ILE A 52 -4.37 -1.51 21.95
N SER A 53 -5.66 -1.62 22.23
CA SER A 53 -6.65 -0.64 21.79
C SER A 53 -6.36 0.76 22.33
N THR A 54 -6.98 1.77 21.74
CA THR A 54 -6.78 3.17 22.19
C THR A 54 -7.45 3.42 23.53
N VAL A 55 -8.58 2.77 23.83
CA VAL A 55 -9.23 2.77 25.14
C VAL A 55 -8.32 2.15 26.20
N ASP A 56 -7.77 0.95 25.94
CA ASP A 56 -6.91 0.25 26.90
C ASP A 56 -5.59 1.01 27.13
N ALA A 57 -4.98 1.56 26.08
CA ALA A 57 -3.78 2.38 26.21
C ALA A 57 -4.02 3.63 27.06
N SER A 58 -5.18 4.27 26.89
CA SER A 58 -5.57 5.45 27.68
C SER A 58 -5.83 5.08 29.14
N ALA A 59 -6.53 3.96 29.38
CA ALA A 59 -6.76 3.44 30.72
C ALA A 59 -5.44 3.09 31.43
N LEU A 60 -4.52 2.41 30.73
CA LEU A 60 -3.20 2.06 31.25
C LEU A 60 -2.36 3.30 31.58
N SER A 61 -2.35 4.29 30.69
CA SER A 61 -1.64 5.56 30.91
C SER A 61 -2.23 6.38 32.06
N GLN A 62 -3.55 6.34 32.25
CA GLN A 62 -4.18 7.01 33.38
C GLN A 62 -3.90 6.27 34.68
N ALA A 63 -4.02 4.94 34.70
CA ALA A 63 -3.69 4.12 35.86
C ALA A 63 -2.23 4.33 36.29
N SER A 64 -1.28 4.39 35.34
CA SER A 64 0.14 4.60 35.67
C SER A 64 0.45 5.94 36.34
N LYS A 65 -0.46 6.92 36.23
CA LYS A 65 -0.33 8.23 36.88
C LYS A 65 -0.96 8.28 38.27
N THR A 66 -1.89 7.36 38.58
CA THR A 66 -2.70 7.41 39.81
C THR A 66 -2.32 6.33 40.83
N VAL A 67 -1.74 5.21 40.40
CA VAL A 67 -1.35 4.14 41.31
C VAL A 67 -0.10 4.52 42.11
N THR A 68 -0.09 4.14 43.39
CA THR A 68 1.06 4.28 44.29
C THR A 68 1.89 3.00 44.40
N SER A 69 1.38 1.89 43.85
CA SER A 69 2.07 0.59 43.74
C SER A 69 2.45 0.28 42.29
N PRO A 70 3.45 -0.60 42.05
CA PRO A 70 3.85 -0.97 40.70
C PRO A 70 2.69 -1.60 39.90
N LEU A 71 2.40 -1.02 38.74
CA LEU A 71 1.44 -1.60 37.79
C LEU A 71 2.06 -2.84 37.16
N THR A 72 1.36 -3.97 37.26
CA THR A 72 1.81 -5.25 36.69
C THR A 72 0.95 -5.62 35.50
N VAL A 73 1.59 -5.89 34.36
CA VAL A 73 0.95 -6.40 33.15
C VAL A 73 1.43 -7.83 32.91
N ARG A 74 0.49 -8.74 32.65
CA ARG A 74 0.81 -10.11 32.25
C ARG A 74 0.49 -10.31 30.78
N MET A 75 1.51 -10.59 29.98
CA MET A 75 1.37 -10.92 28.55
C MET A 75 1.54 -12.42 28.34
N ARG A 76 0.64 -13.04 27.57
CA ARG A 76 0.78 -14.40 27.08
C ARG A 76 0.59 -14.39 25.56
N MET A 77 1.66 -14.67 24.83
CA MET A 77 1.66 -14.73 23.37
C MET A 77 2.12 -16.12 22.96
N ASN A 78 1.36 -16.78 22.08
CA ASN A 78 1.66 -18.14 21.60
C ASN A 78 2.12 -18.13 20.14
N CYS A 79 2.67 -17.00 19.68
CA CYS A 79 3.14 -16.82 18.30
C CYS A 79 4.38 -17.67 18.03
N VAL A 80 4.48 -18.23 16.83
CA VAL A 80 5.61 -19.06 16.40
C VAL A 80 6.07 -18.56 15.02
N ASP A 81 7.38 -18.38 14.86
CA ASP A 81 8.00 -18.14 13.56
C ASP A 81 8.18 -19.49 12.85
N LEU A 82 7.40 -19.72 11.78
CA LEU A 82 7.46 -20.93 10.97
C LEU A 82 8.47 -20.82 9.81
N GLY A 83 9.22 -19.71 9.74
CA GLY A 83 10.14 -19.43 8.65
C GLY A 83 9.45 -18.95 7.38
N THR A 84 10.23 -18.91 6.29
CA THR A 84 9.77 -18.41 4.99
C THR A 84 9.21 -19.53 4.12
N ALA A 85 8.09 -19.26 3.45
CA ALA A 85 7.54 -20.12 2.40
C ALA A 85 7.72 -19.49 1.02
N GLU A 86 7.69 -20.32 -0.02
CA GLU A 86 7.65 -19.87 -1.42
C GLU A 86 6.26 -19.32 -1.75
N GLN A 87 6.23 -18.15 -2.39
CA GLN A 87 5.03 -17.48 -2.89
C GLN A 87 5.39 -16.70 -4.15
N GLY A 88 4.38 -16.24 -4.90
CA GLY A 88 4.59 -15.49 -6.14
C GLY A 88 3.55 -14.39 -6.34
N ASN A 89 3.97 -13.30 -6.96
CA ASN A 89 3.07 -12.28 -7.48
C ASN A 89 2.22 -12.89 -8.60
N VAL A 90 0.97 -12.44 -8.75
CA VAL A 90 0.11 -12.79 -9.88
C VAL A 90 0.19 -11.67 -10.91
N ILE A 91 0.60 -11.99 -12.15
CA ILE A 91 0.83 -10.99 -13.20
C ILE A 91 -0.03 -11.32 -14.42
N GLY A 92 -0.79 -10.33 -14.88
CA GLY A 92 -1.51 -10.36 -16.14
C GLY A 92 -1.00 -9.28 -17.09
N GLU A 93 -0.87 -9.60 -18.38
CA GLU A 93 -0.38 -8.65 -19.39
C GLU A 93 -1.39 -8.44 -20.51
N TRP A 94 -1.55 -7.18 -20.88
CA TRP A 94 -2.26 -6.76 -22.08
C TRP A 94 -1.27 -6.06 -23.02
N ARG A 95 -0.79 -6.82 -24.01
CA ARG A 95 0.22 -6.36 -24.97
C ARG A 95 -0.24 -5.11 -25.72
N GLY A 96 0.64 -4.12 -25.80
CA GLY A 96 0.44 -2.87 -26.54
C GLY A 96 0.46 -3.06 -28.06
N SER A 97 -0.22 -2.17 -28.78
CA SER A 97 -0.31 -2.19 -30.24
C SER A 97 0.81 -1.44 -30.96
N GLU A 98 1.32 -0.36 -30.36
CA GLU A 98 2.29 0.55 -31.00
C GLU A 98 3.69 0.38 -30.41
N ARG A 99 3.78 0.26 -29.07
CA ARG A 99 5.04 0.17 -28.30
C ARG A 99 4.97 -0.97 -27.29
N PRO A 100 4.93 -2.23 -27.77
CA PRO A 100 4.74 -3.41 -26.92
C PRO A 100 5.90 -3.66 -25.95
N ASP A 101 7.06 -3.06 -26.19
CA ASP A 101 8.26 -3.09 -25.35
C ASP A 101 8.22 -2.12 -24.17
N GLU A 102 7.30 -1.15 -24.17
CA GLU A 102 7.09 -0.26 -23.04
C GLU A 102 5.95 -0.76 -22.15
N ILE A 103 6.18 -0.72 -20.83
CA ILE A 103 5.32 -1.30 -19.81
C ILE A 103 4.80 -0.21 -18.89
N ILE A 104 3.48 -0.15 -18.77
CA ILE A 104 2.77 0.58 -17.71
C ILE A 104 2.21 -0.44 -16.73
N THR A 105 2.63 -0.36 -15.47
CA THR A 105 2.16 -1.27 -14.41
C THR A 105 0.97 -0.66 -13.65
N LEU A 106 -0.03 -1.46 -13.28
CA LEU A 106 -1.02 -1.16 -12.24
C LEU A 106 -1.06 -2.31 -11.24
N GLY A 107 -1.10 -2.02 -9.95
CA GLY A 107 -1.23 -3.08 -8.95
C GLY A 107 -1.81 -2.66 -7.60
N GLY A 108 -1.97 -3.69 -6.78
CA GLY A 108 -2.27 -3.70 -5.35
C GLY A 108 -1.76 -5.03 -4.77
N HIS A 109 -1.75 -5.20 -3.46
CA HIS A 109 -1.24 -6.43 -2.86
C HIS A 109 -2.35 -7.43 -2.50
N LEU A 110 -2.01 -8.71 -2.62
CA LEU A 110 -2.93 -9.84 -2.47
C LEU A 110 -2.90 -10.43 -1.06
N ASP A 111 -1.83 -10.22 -0.30
CA ASP A 111 -1.78 -10.59 1.12
C ASP A 111 -2.51 -9.57 1.99
N SER A 112 -2.78 -9.94 3.23
CA SER A 112 -3.36 -9.07 4.25
C SER A 112 -2.97 -9.58 5.64
N TRP A 113 -3.35 -8.86 6.69
CA TRP A 113 -3.29 -9.36 8.05
C TRP A 113 -4.38 -10.39 8.37
N ASP A 114 -4.04 -11.30 9.27
CA ASP A 114 -4.82 -12.49 9.63
C ASP A 114 -5.99 -12.23 10.61
N ILE A 115 -6.23 -10.98 11.00
CA ILE A 115 -7.24 -10.61 12.01
C ILE A 115 -8.53 -10.02 11.42
N GLY A 116 -8.53 -9.74 10.13
CA GLY A 116 -9.68 -9.26 9.37
C GLY A 116 -9.78 -10.00 8.03
N GLU A 117 -10.45 -9.38 7.06
CA GLU A 117 -10.59 -9.92 5.70
C GLU A 117 -9.67 -9.21 4.70
N GLY A 118 -8.99 -8.13 5.10
CA GLY A 118 -8.12 -7.35 4.21
C GLY A 118 -8.91 -6.62 3.12
N ALA A 119 -10.11 -6.13 3.43
CA ALA A 119 -11.04 -5.63 2.44
C ALA A 119 -10.60 -4.27 1.85
N HIS A 120 -10.16 -3.35 2.70
CA HIS A 120 -9.50 -2.11 2.31
C HIS A 120 -8.00 -2.30 2.08
N ASP A 121 -7.36 -3.24 2.80
CA ASP A 121 -5.91 -3.43 2.85
C ASP A 121 -5.52 -4.90 2.51
N ASP A 122 -5.39 -5.27 1.23
CA ASP A 122 -5.61 -4.45 0.03
C ASP A 122 -6.52 -5.13 -1.01
N GLY A 123 -7.57 -5.80 -0.54
CA GLY A 123 -8.63 -6.33 -1.40
C GLY A 123 -9.23 -5.25 -2.32
N SER A 124 -9.27 -4.00 -1.86
CA SER A 124 -9.73 -2.86 -2.65
C SER A 124 -8.80 -2.54 -3.83
N GLY A 125 -7.48 -2.52 -3.64
CA GLY A 125 -6.50 -2.35 -4.70
C GLY A 125 -6.47 -3.50 -5.70
N VAL A 126 -6.66 -4.73 -5.23
CA VAL A 126 -6.88 -5.90 -6.11
C VAL A 126 -8.11 -5.69 -7.00
N VAL A 127 -9.25 -5.28 -6.42
CA VAL A 127 -10.47 -5.00 -7.19
C VAL A 127 -10.24 -3.84 -8.16
N HIS A 128 -9.64 -2.73 -7.74
CA HIS A 128 -9.33 -1.61 -8.63
C HIS A 128 -8.46 -2.03 -9.81
N THR A 129 -7.47 -2.89 -9.57
CA THR A 129 -6.56 -3.42 -10.60
C THR A 129 -7.30 -4.26 -11.64
N LEU A 130 -8.13 -5.21 -11.19
CA LEU A 130 -8.90 -6.08 -12.07
C LEU A 130 -10.01 -5.33 -12.81
N GLU A 131 -10.71 -4.42 -12.12
CA GLU A 131 -11.80 -3.65 -12.71
C GLU A 131 -11.30 -2.58 -13.68
N ALA A 132 -10.11 -2.01 -13.49
CA ALA A 132 -9.51 -1.12 -14.47
C ALA A 132 -9.25 -1.84 -15.81
N LEU A 133 -8.69 -3.06 -15.76
CA LEU A 133 -8.53 -3.92 -16.94
C LEU A 133 -9.89 -4.21 -17.60
N ARG A 134 -10.88 -4.64 -16.81
CA ARG A 134 -12.22 -4.98 -17.33
C ARG A 134 -12.90 -3.77 -17.96
N ALA A 135 -12.85 -2.60 -17.33
CA ALA A 135 -13.48 -1.37 -17.80
C ALA A 135 -12.85 -0.88 -19.11
N LEU A 136 -11.52 -0.86 -19.22
CA LEU A 136 -10.82 -0.47 -20.45
C LEU A 136 -11.14 -1.43 -21.61
N LYS A 137 -11.21 -2.73 -21.35
CA LYS A 137 -11.66 -3.72 -22.36
C LYS A 137 -13.11 -3.48 -22.78
N ALA A 138 -14.00 -3.20 -21.84
CA ALA A 138 -15.43 -3.00 -22.11
C ALA A 138 -15.70 -1.78 -23.01
N VAL A 139 -14.89 -0.73 -22.91
CA VAL A 139 -14.99 0.45 -23.81
C VAL A 139 -14.25 0.27 -25.14
N GLY A 140 -13.72 -0.92 -25.42
CA GLY A 140 -13.01 -1.22 -26.66
C GLY A 140 -11.64 -0.54 -26.76
N TYR A 141 -11.02 -0.17 -25.64
CA TYR A 141 -9.70 0.44 -25.66
C TYR A 141 -8.66 -0.54 -26.21
N THR A 142 -7.69 -0.04 -26.97
CA THR A 142 -6.51 -0.79 -27.41
C THR A 142 -5.29 -0.02 -26.91
N PRO A 143 -4.51 -0.58 -25.96
CA PRO A 143 -3.40 0.15 -25.37
C PRO A 143 -2.25 0.26 -26.36
N ARG A 144 -1.59 1.43 -26.37
CA ARG A 144 -0.43 1.69 -27.22
C ARG A 144 0.79 0.97 -26.66
N ARG A 145 0.95 1.01 -25.34
CA ARG A 145 1.98 0.30 -24.57
C ARG A 145 1.44 -0.97 -23.94
N THR A 146 2.32 -1.88 -23.53
CA THR A 146 1.90 -3.05 -22.75
C THR A 146 1.42 -2.59 -21.37
N MET A 147 0.20 -2.96 -21.00
CA MET A 147 -0.31 -2.76 -19.65
C MET A 147 -0.11 -4.04 -18.85
N ARG A 148 0.57 -3.94 -17.71
CA ARG A 148 0.85 -5.06 -16.81
C ARG A 148 0.10 -4.86 -15.50
N PHE A 149 -0.73 -5.83 -15.12
CA PHE A 149 -1.53 -5.82 -13.92
C PHE A 149 -0.92 -6.78 -12.92
N VAL A 150 -0.52 -6.29 -11.74
CA VAL A 150 0.25 -7.06 -10.76
C VAL A 150 -0.51 -7.09 -9.45
N LEU A 151 -0.80 -8.30 -8.97
CA LEU A 151 -1.21 -8.54 -7.59
C LEU A 151 0.02 -8.98 -6.82
N PHE A 152 0.60 -8.05 -6.07
CA PHE A 152 1.83 -8.27 -5.32
C PHE A 152 1.56 -9.19 -4.13
N ILE A 153 2.61 -9.86 -3.65
CA ILE A 153 2.51 -10.69 -2.46
C ILE A 153 3.53 -10.25 -1.42
N ASN A 154 3.17 -10.40 -0.16
CA ASN A 154 4.06 -10.17 0.98
C ASN A 154 4.48 -8.70 1.05
N GLU A 155 3.54 -7.78 0.85
CA GLU A 155 3.69 -6.34 1.16
C GLU A 155 3.88 -6.20 2.68
N GLU A 156 2.97 -6.79 3.44
CA GLU A 156 2.78 -6.50 4.87
C GLU A 156 3.95 -7.00 5.73
N ASN A 157 4.59 -8.05 5.24
CA ASN A 157 5.78 -8.65 5.84
C ASN A 157 7.06 -8.24 5.10
N GLY A 158 7.10 -6.97 4.68
CA GLY A 158 8.31 -6.26 4.31
C GLY A 158 8.52 -6.10 2.80
N ASN A 159 7.44 -6.10 2.02
CA ASN A 159 7.41 -5.88 0.58
C ASN A 159 8.43 -6.75 -0.15
N ARG A 160 8.25 -8.07 -0.07
CA ARG A 160 9.11 -9.01 -0.79
C ARG A 160 8.68 -9.15 -2.25
N GLY A 161 7.38 -9.09 -2.53
CA GLY A 161 6.80 -9.15 -3.87
C GLY A 161 7.22 -7.98 -4.74
N GLY A 162 7.03 -6.74 -4.29
CA GLY A 162 7.45 -5.54 -5.02
C GLY A 162 8.97 -5.44 -5.22
N LYS A 163 9.77 -5.80 -4.20
CA LYS A 163 11.24 -5.89 -4.34
C LYS A 163 11.66 -6.91 -5.41
N LYS A 164 11.06 -8.09 -5.42
CA LYS A 164 11.37 -9.10 -6.44
C LYS A 164 10.90 -8.66 -7.82
N TYR A 165 9.75 -8.01 -7.91
CA TYR A 165 9.25 -7.42 -9.15
C TYR A 165 10.22 -6.40 -9.73
N ALA A 166 10.72 -5.47 -8.91
CA ALA A 166 11.70 -4.47 -9.37
C ALA A 166 13.04 -5.09 -9.79
N GLN A 167 13.48 -6.16 -9.11
CA GLN A 167 14.66 -6.91 -9.56
C GLN A 167 14.44 -7.50 -10.97
N VAL A 168 13.29 -8.13 -11.21
CA VAL A 168 12.96 -8.69 -12.53
C VAL A 168 12.80 -7.58 -13.57
N ALA A 169 12.19 -6.44 -13.21
CA ALA A 169 12.07 -5.28 -14.09
C ALA A 169 13.45 -4.74 -14.53
N ALA A 170 14.45 -4.77 -13.65
CA ALA A 170 15.82 -4.40 -13.99
C ALA A 170 16.46 -5.40 -14.97
N GLU A 171 16.20 -6.69 -14.81
CA GLU A 171 16.63 -7.73 -15.76
C GLU A 171 15.93 -7.54 -17.13
N GLU A 172 14.65 -7.16 -17.13
CA GLU A 172 13.88 -6.84 -18.32
C GLU A 172 14.40 -5.59 -19.06
N HIS A 173 14.88 -4.56 -18.35
CA HIS A 173 15.58 -3.41 -18.94
C HIS A 173 16.82 -3.83 -19.74
N LEU A 174 17.60 -4.77 -19.19
CA LEU A 174 18.77 -5.31 -19.89
C LEU A 174 18.38 -6.14 -21.13
N ALA A 175 17.16 -6.69 -21.15
CA ALA A 175 16.60 -7.43 -22.27
C ALA A 175 15.86 -6.55 -23.30
N GLY A 176 15.79 -5.23 -23.08
CA GLY A 176 15.22 -4.26 -24.01
C GLY A 176 13.74 -3.88 -23.75
N LEU A 177 13.11 -4.41 -22.71
CA LEU A 177 11.80 -3.92 -22.25
C LEU A 177 12.01 -2.66 -21.39
N ARG A 178 11.06 -1.73 -21.39
CA ARG A 178 11.14 -0.49 -20.59
C ARG A 178 9.93 -0.33 -19.70
N HIS A 179 10.12 -0.29 -18.40
CA HIS A 179 9.09 0.13 -17.45
C HIS A 179 9.05 1.66 -17.44
N VAL A 180 8.00 2.24 -18.02
CA VAL A 180 7.91 3.69 -18.21
C VAL A 180 7.04 4.36 -17.15
N ALA A 181 6.08 3.63 -16.58
CA ALA A 181 5.27 4.08 -15.47
C ALA A 181 4.72 2.91 -14.64
N ALA A 182 4.40 3.18 -13.38
CA ALA A 182 3.65 2.27 -12.54
C ALA A 182 2.65 3.02 -11.67
N MET A 183 1.50 2.42 -11.40
CA MET A 183 0.49 2.92 -10.48
C MET A 183 0.15 1.85 -9.45
N GLU A 184 -0.07 2.25 -8.20
CA GLU A 184 -0.50 1.38 -7.11
C GLU A 184 -1.73 1.95 -6.41
N SER A 185 -2.66 1.07 -6.04
CA SER A 185 -3.79 1.39 -5.18
C SER A 185 -3.64 0.59 -3.90
N ASP A 186 -3.21 1.25 -2.83
CA ASP A 186 -2.93 0.62 -1.53
C ASP A 186 -3.25 1.63 -0.39
N ALA A 187 -4.50 2.10 -0.38
CA ALA A 187 -4.96 3.13 0.56
C ALA A 187 -6.45 3.03 0.87
N GLY A 188 -7.04 1.86 0.60
CA GLY A 188 -8.47 1.59 0.76
C GLY A 188 -9.37 2.02 -0.40
N GLY A 189 -10.54 1.38 -0.47
CA GLY A 189 -11.60 1.64 -1.46
C GLY A 189 -12.50 2.85 -1.17
N PHE A 190 -11.96 3.95 -0.64
CA PHE A 190 -12.73 5.18 -0.38
C PHE A 190 -12.80 6.10 -1.59
N VAL A 191 -13.57 7.20 -1.48
CA VAL A 191 -13.73 8.19 -2.56
C VAL A 191 -12.36 8.68 -3.07
N PRO A 192 -12.01 8.47 -4.34
CA PRO A 192 -10.75 8.94 -4.89
C PRO A 192 -10.71 10.47 -4.94
N ARG A 193 -9.54 11.04 -4.62
CA ARG A 193 -9.24 12.47 -4.68
C ARG A 193 -8.19 12.82 -5.74
N GLY A 194 -7.39 11.83 -6.16
CA GLY A 194 -6.39 11.97 -7.21
C GLY A 194 -5.22 11.03 -7.00
N VAL A 195 -4.00 11.49 -7.25
CA VAL A 195 -2.77 10.69 -7.14
C VAL A 195 -1.62 11.45 -6.46
N ARG A 196 -0.72 10.69 -5.82
CA ARG A 196 0.63 11.14 -5.48
C ARG A 196 1.62 10.57 -6.48
N MET A 197 2.70 11.29 -6.73
CA MET A 197 3.70 10.91 -7.73
C MET A 197 5.11 10.90 -7.14
N ASP A 198 5.83 9.82 -7.37
CA ASP A 198 7.29 9.78 -7.23
C ASP A 198 7.90 9.67 -8.64
N ALA A 199 8.35 10.81 -9.17
CA ALA A 199 8.80 10.95 -10.56
C ALA A 199 9.72 12.16 -10.74
N LEU A 200 10.37 12.24 -11.90
CA LEU A 200 11.09 13.45 -12.34
C LEU A 200 10.12 14.64 -12.49
N ASP A 201 10.66 15.87 -12.51
CA ASP A 201 9.87 17.09 -12.65
C ASP A 201 8.99 17.09 -13.90
N SER A 202 9.50 16.63 -15.03
CA SER A 202 8.74 16.50 -16.27
C SER A 202 7.50 15.59 -16.12
N GLY A 203 7.65 14.46 -15.42
CA GLY A 203 6.55 13.54 -15.16
C GLY A 203 5.48 14.15 -14.24
N VAL A 204 5.91 14.86 -13.20
CA VAL A 204 4.99 15.54 -12.28
C VAL A 204 4.22 16.67 -12.97
N GLU A 205 4.89 17.49 -13.76
CA GLU A 205 4.23 18.56 -14.51
C GLU A 205 3.29 18.02 -15.59
N MET A 206 3.65 16.92 -16.25
CA MET A 206 2.75 16.22 -17.17
C MET A 206 1.46 15.78 -16.47
N VAL A 207 1.53 15.10 -15.33
CA VAL A 207 0.33 14.64 -14.61
C VAL A 207 -0.50 15.83 -14.10
N ARG A 208 0.14 16.89 -13.59
CA ARG A 208 -0.56 18.11 -13.15
C ARG A 208 -1.29 18.83 -14.28
N SER A 209 -0.78 18.74 -15.50
CA SER A 209 -1.46 19.31 -16.68
C SER A 209 -2.84 18.70 -16.93
N TRP A 210 -3.13 17.52 -16.37
CA TRP A 210 -4.41 16.84 -16.51
C TRP A 210 -5.49 17.35 -15.55
N ALA A 211 -5.14 18.21 -14.59
CA ALA A 211 -6.03 18.61 -13.50
C ALA A 211 -7.38 19.15 -14.00
N SER A 212 -7.40 20.02 -15.02
CA SER A 212 -8.66 20.56 -15.58
C SER A 212 -9.53 19.51 -16.26
N THR A 213 -8.94 18.46 -16.81
CA THR A 213 -9.68 17.34 -17.44
C THR A 213 -10.32 16.44 -16.38
N LEU A 214 -9.69 16.33 -15.21
CA LEU A 214 -10.05 15.40 -14.15
C LEU A 214 -10.91 16.06 -13.04
N GLU A 215 -10.92 17.39 -12.97
CA GLU A 215 -11.71 18.17 -12.00
C GLU A 215 -13.21 17.82 -12.01
N PRO A 216 -13.90 17.64 -13.16
CA PRO A 216 -15.33 17.28 -13.18
C PRO A 216 -15.64 15.93 -12.52
N TYR A 217 -14.63 15.09 -12.32
CA TYR A 217 -14.72 13.80 -11.65
C TYR A 217 -14.29 13.87 -10.17
N ASN A 218 -14.11 15.08 -9.64
CA ASN A 218 -13.62 15.37 -8.29
C ASN A 218 -12.19 14.87 -8.02
N LEU A 219 -11.39 14.70 -9.07
CA LEU A 219 -9.97 14.37 -8.96
C LEU A 219 -9.15 15.66 -9.05
N HIS A 220 -8.68 16.13 -7.90
CA HIS A 220 -8.08 17.45 -7.73
C HIS A 220 -6.74 17.42 -6.98
N TYR A 221 -6.34 16.25 -6.46
CA TYR A 221 -5.09 16.08 -5.75
C TYR A 221 -4.02 15.47 -6.66
N PHE A 222 -2.97 16.24 -6.97
CA PHE A 222 -1.81 15.82 -7.77
C PHE A 222 -0.51 16.16 -7.03
N GLY A 223 -0.26 15.43 -5.94
CA GLY A 223 0.81 15.71 -4.99
C GLY A 223 2.15 15.06 -5.37
N ARG A 224 3.27 15.72 -5.06
CA ARG A 224 4.61 15.10 -5.16
C ARG A 224 4.91 14.29 -3.89
N GLY A 225 5.55 13.14 -4.07
CA GLY A 225 6.10 12.31 -3.00
C GLY A 225 5.25 11.07 -2.70
N GLY A 226 5.88 9.90 -2.69
CA GLY A 226 5.24 8.61 -2.48
C GLY A 226 4.43 8.12 -3.69
N SER A 227 4.33 6.80 -3.84
CA SER A 227 3.64 6.20 -4.99
C SER A 227 2.98 4.84 -4.70
N GLY A 228 3.03 4.36 -3.45
CA GLY A 228 2.70 2.98 -3.09
C GLY A 228 3.94 2.18 -2.72
N VAL A 229 3.75 1.14 -1.90
CA VAL A 229 4.85 0.40 -1.30
C VAL A 229 5.46 -0.56 -2.31
N ASP A 230 4.64 -1.35 -3.00
CA ASP A 230 5.10 -2.40 -3.90
C ASP A 230 5.81 -1.89 -5.15
N ILE A 231 5.37 -0.75 -5.71
CA ILE A 231 6.01 -0.15 -6.88
C ILE A 231 7.20 0.75 -6.51
N GLY A 232 7.33 1.13 -5.24
CA GLY A 232 8.39 2.02 -4.75
C GLY A 232 9.83 1.60 -5.13
N PRO A 233 10.20 0.29 -5.08
CA PRO A 233 11.51 -0.18 -5.51
C PRO A 233 11.84 0.07 -7.00
N LEU A 234 10.84 0.26 -7.88
CA LEU A 234 11.07 0.53 -9.31
C LEU A 234 11.77 1.87 -9.57
N LYS A 235 11.82 2.76 -8.58
CA LYS A 235 12.50 4.06 -8.72
C LYS A 235 14.01 3.95 -8.98
N GLU A 236 14.61 2.80 -8.69
CA GLU A 236 16.03 2.51 -8.88
C GLU A 236 16.34 2.03 -10.31
N LEU A 237 15.33 1.85 -11.15
CA LEU A 237 15.53 1.53 -12.57
C LEU A 237 16.11 2.72 -13.34
N GLU A 238 16.87 2.41 -14.39
CA GLU A 238 17.34 3.40 -15.35
C GLU A 238 16.96 2.96 -16.78
N PRO A 239 16.26 3.81 -17.56
CA PRO A 239 15.65 5.08 -17.16
C PRO A 239 14.59 4.93 -16.06
N ARG A 240 14.48 5.94 -15.20
CA ARG A 240 13.55 5.91 -14.06
C ARG A 240 12.07 6.07 -14.48
N PRO A 241 11.16 5.16 -14.08
CA PRO A 241 9.73 5.28 -14.36
C PRO A 241 9.04 6.38 -13.56
N LEU A 242 7.89 6.83 -14.08
CA LEU A 242 6.92 7.64 -13.33
C LEU A 242 6.08 6.73 -12.42
N LEU A 243 6.17 6.89 -11.09
CA LEU A 243 5.40 6.11 -10.13
C LEU A 243 4.23 6.92 -9.58
N MET A 244 3.03 6.33 -9.49
CA MET A 244 1.83 6.96 -8.92
C MET A 244 1.14 6.10 -7.87
N GLY A 245 0.70 6.72 -6.78
CA GLY A 245 -0.18 6.07 -5.79
C GLY A 245 -1.56 6.71 -5.83
N LEU A 246 -2.62 5.91 -5.84
CA LEU A 246 -3.98 6.40 -5.67
C LEU A 246 -4.11 7.13 -4.33
N VAL A 247 -4.78 8.28 -4.33
CA VAL A 247 -5.09 9.04 -3.11
C VAL A 247 -6.60 9.10 -2.94
N PRO A 248 -7.18 8.21 -2.12
CA PRO A 248 -8.57 8.30 -1.71
C PRO A 248 -8.74 9.19 -0.47
N ASP A 249 -9.98 9.39 -0.05
CA ASP A 249 -10.32 10.02 1.23
C ASP A 249 -9.91 9.10 2.38
N GLY A 250 -8.70 9.31 2.91
CA GLY A 250 -8.11 8.47 3.94
C GLY A 250 -8.57 8.75 5.37
N GLN A 251 -9.56 9.63 5.61
CA GLN A 251 -9.93 10.04 6.98
C GLN A 251 -10.35 8.86 7.87
N ARG A 252 -10.96 7.82 7.27
CA ARG A 252 -11.43 6.61 7.96
C ARG A 252 -10.50 5.41 7.81
N TYR A 253 -9.42 5.51 7.03
CA TYR A 253 -8.61 4.34 6.72
C TYR A 253 -8.05 3.68 7.98
N PHE A 254 -7.47 4.49 8.88
CA PHE A 254 -6.90 4.01 10.13
C PHE A 254 -7.93 3.60 11.19
N ASP A 255 -9.23 3.83 10.97
CA ASP A 255 -10.27 3.23 11.82
C ASP A 255 -10.42 1.73 11.52
N LEU A 256 -10.01 1.27 10.33
CA LEU A 256 -10.18 -0.11 9.84
C LEU A 256 -8.85 -0.85 9.68
N HIS A 257 -7.84 -0.18 9.12
CA HIS A 257 -6.57 -0.74 8.67
C HIS A 257 -5.87 -1.57 9.75
N HIS A 258 -5.46 -2.77 9.40
CA HIS A 258 -4.83 -3.76 10.29
C HIS A 258 -5.67 -4.07 11.54
N SER A 259 -7.01 -4.11 11.44
CA SER A 259 -7.89 -4.47 12.55
C SER A 259 -8.93 -5.50 12.12
N SER A 260 -9.68 -6.05 13.07
CA SER A 260 -10.82 -6.92 12.78
C SER A 260 -12.02 -6.19 12.16
N GLN A 261 -11.94 -4.88 11.96
CA GLN A 261 -12.93 -4.12 11.19
C GLN A 261 -12.57 -3.97 9.71
N ASP A 262 -11.40 -4.43 9.28
CA ASP A 262 -11.11 -4.47 7.85
C ASP A 262 -11.84 -5.65 7.18
N VAL A 263 -13.14 -5.46 6.95
CA VAL A 263 -14.10 -6.46 6.45
C VAL A 263 -14.89 -5.92 5.28
N TRP A 264 -15.43 -6.81 4.45
CA TRP A 264 -16.17 -6.45 3.25
C TRP A 264 -17.35 -5.49 3.51
N GLU A 265 -18.07 -5.64 4.62
CA GLU A 265 -19.22 -4.80 4.97
C GLU A 265 -18.86 -3.32 5.14
N ASN A 266 -17.59 -3.00 5.42
CA ASN A 266 -17.13 -1.63 5.57
C ASN A 266 -16.71 -0.99 4.23
N VAL A 267 -16.69 -1.76 3.14
CA VAL A 267 -16.40 -1.26 1.80
C VAL A 267 -17.66 -0.69 1.16
N HIS A 268 -17.64 0.61 0.87
CA HIS A 268 -18.74 1.24 0.15
C HIS A 268 -18.62 0.98 -1.36
N LYS A 269 -19.55 0.20 -1.92
CA LYS A 269 -19.53 -0.21 -3.34
C LYS A 269 -19.26 0.94 -4.32
N ARG A 270 -19.93 2.09 -4.16
CA ARG A 270 -19.76 3.22 -5.08
C ARG A 270 -18.37 3.85 -4.99
N GLU A 271 -17.76 3.85 -3.81
CA GLU A 271 -16.43 4.42 -3.60
C GLU A 271 -15.37 3.52 -4.26
N LEU A 272 -15.50 2.21 -4.09
CA LEU A 272 -14.70 1.19 -4.74
C LEU A 272 -14.79 1.29 -6.28
N GLU A 273 -15.99 1.43 -6.83
CA GLU A 273 -16.19 1.63 -8.28
C GLU A 273 -15.51 2.92 -8.80
N LEU A 274 -15.55 4.01 -8.02
CA LEU A 274 -14.89 5.27 -8.37
C LEU A 274 -13.36 5.12 -8.35
N GLY A 275 -12.80 4.38 -7.38
CA GLY A 275 -11.38 4.05 -7.34
C GLY A 275 -10.93 3.27 -8.57
N ALA A 276 -11.68 2.25 -8.97
CA ALA A 276 -11.44 1.50 -10.20
C ALA A 276 -11.49 2.37 -11.46
N ALA A 277 -12.51 3.23 -11.58
CA ALA A 277 -12.63 4.18 -12.69
C ALA A 277 -11.47 5.19 -12.73
N THR A 278 -10.97 5.61 -11.56
CA THR A 278 -9.81 6.49 -11.44
C THR A 278 -8.55 5.79 -11.94
N CYS A 279 -8.29 4.55 -11.51
CA CYS A 279 -7.14 3.76 -11.97
C CYS A 279 -7.19 3.53 -13.49
N ALA A 280 -8.35 3.17 -14.03
CA ALA A 280 -8.55 3.03 -15.49
C ALA A 280 -8.25 4.34 -16.24
N SER A 281 -8.73 5.47 -15.71
CA SER A 281 -8.50 6.78 -16.29
C SER A 281 -7.02 7.15 -16.26
N MET A 282 -6.31 6.90 -15.16
CA MET A 282 -4.88 7.18 -15.04
C MET A 282 -4.06 6.31 -16.01
N LEU A 283 -4.37 5.03 -16.16
CA LEU A 283 -3.74 4.16 -17.15
C LEU A 283 -3.91 4.71 -18.58
N LEU A 284 -5.13 5.13 -18.94
CA LEU A 284 -5.40 5.73 -20.24
C LEU A 284 -4.64 7.06 -20.43
N MET A 285 -4.58 7.90 -19.39
CA MET A 285 -3.85 9.17 -19.45
C MET A 285 -2.34 8.95 -19.61
N LEU A 286 -1.75 8.01 -18.87
CA LEU A 286 -0.34 7.62 -19.04
C LEU A 286 -0.08 7.11 -20.45
N ASP A 287 -0.87 6.14 -20.92
CA ASP A 287 -0.67 5.51 -22.22
C ASP A 287 -0.83 6.49 -23.40
N ARG A 288 -1.58 7.57 -23.23
CA ARG A 288 -1.73 8.59 -24.27
C ARG A 288 -0.66 9.67 -24.22
N ASN A 289 -0.20 10.05 -23.04
CA ASN A 289 0.57 11.29 -22.84
C ASN A 289 2.04 11.07 -22.46
N LEU A 290 2.44 9.87 -22.02
CA LEU A 290 3.86 9.57 -21.82
C LEU A 290 4.63 9.83 -23.14
N PRO A 291 5.81 10.46 -23.08
CA PRO A 291 6.63 10.71 -24.26
C PRO A 291 7.00 9.39 -24.96
N ALA A 292 7.30 9.49 -26.26
CA ALA A 292 8.08 8.47 -26.94
C ALA A 292 9.55 8.71 -26.62
N ASP A 293 10.23 7.67 -26.13
CA ASP A 293 11.69 7.64 -26.11
C ASP A 293 12.22 7.37 -27.52
#